data_AF-A0A355ELB3-F1
#
_entry.id   AF-A0A355ELB3-F1
#
_cell.length_a   1.000
_cell.length_b   1.000
_cell.length_c   1.000
_cell.angle_alpha   90.00
_cell.angle_beta   90.00
_cell.angle_gamma   90.00
#
_symmetry.space_group_name_H-M   'P 1'
#
loop_
_entity.id
_entity.type
_entity.pdbx_description
1 polymer ?
#
loop_
_entity_poly.entity_id
_entity_poly.type
_entity_poly.pdbx_seq_one_letter_code
_entity_poly.pdbx_strand_id
1 'polypeptide(L)'
;MKIRFVVPTADIVNEERDRFLTQAMGGCWHDRGSGNPVTMFTLQGHICSKCGLFFSTATDYSTPEDFLRLYEWAKNDPGLQAFVATFRARDFMNEKRGPEKRKQFADGLYTLLSARGKDEENV
;
A
#
# COMPACT_ATOMS: atom_id res chain seq x y z
N MET A 1 -33.34 5.02 -7.58
CA MET A 1 -32.17 4.70 -6.74
C MET A 1 -30.94 4.73 -7.65
N LYS A 2 -30.09 5.76 -7.56
CA LYS A 2 -28.87 5.85 -8.39
C LYS A 2 -27.79 4.98 -7.74
N ILE A 3 -27.55 3.81 -8.31
CA ILE A 3 -26.39 2.97 -7.95
C ILE A 3 -25.15 3.75 -8.38
N ARG A 4 -24.40 4.29 -7.42
CA ARG A 4 -23.08 4.86 -7.67
C ARG A 4 -22.09 3.69 -7.59
N PHE A 5 -21.69 3.19 -8.75
CA PHE A 5 -20.48 2.39 -8.82
C PHE A 5 -19.32 3.33 -8.47
N VAL A 6 -18.69 3.08 -7.32
CA VAL A 6 -17.34 3.60 -7.06
C VAL A 6 -16.46 2.85 -8.06
N VAL A 7 -16.26 3.44 -9.23
CA VAL A 7 -15.25 2.98 -10.17
C VAL A 7 -13.94 3.08 -9.39
N PRO A 8 -13.20 1.98 -9.17
CA PRO A 8 -11.83 2.09 -8.68
C PRO A 8 -11.16 3.04 -9.65
N THR A 9 -10.78 4.22 -9.18
CA THR A 9 -9.97 5.13 -9.99
C THR A 9 -8.74 4.30 -10.33
N ALA A 10 -8.69 3.83 -11.57
CA ALA A 10 -7.61 3.09 -12.15
C ALA A 10 -6.40 4.03 -12.32
N ASP A 11 -5.96 4.63 -11.21
CA ASP A 11 -4.59 5.00 -11.06
C ASP A 11 -3.83 3.69 -11.10
N ILE A 12 -3.02 3.55 -12.15
CA ILE A 12 -2.12 2.42 -12.35
C ILE A 12 -1.40 2.20 -11.02
N VAL A 13 -1.56 0.99 -10.45
CA VAL A 13 -0.85 0.56 -9.26
C VAL A 13 0.62 0.93 -9.44
N ASN A 14 1.16 1.75 -8.55
CA ASN A 14 2.58 2.06 -8.59
C ASN A 14 3.31 0.90 -7.93
N GLU A 15 3.43 -0.21 -8.67
CA GLU A 15 3.92 -1.49 -8.15
C GLU A 15 5.30 -1.36 -7.50
N GLU A 16 6.18 -0.52 -8.06
CA GLU A 16 7.49 -0.26 -7.47
C GLU A 16 7.37 0.37 -6.08
N ARG A 17 6.59 1.45 -5.96
CA ARG A 17 6.32 2.13 -4.69
C ARG A 17 5.68 1.18 -3.69
N ASP A 18 4.63 0.49 -4.11
CA ASP A 18 3.82 -0.35 -3.23
C ASP A 18 4.59 -1.58 -2.76
N ARG A 19 5.41 -2.17 -3.65
CA ARG A 19 6.36 -3.23 -3.31
C ARG A 19 7.40 -2.75 -2.33
N PHE A 20 8.04 -1.62 -2.58
CA PHE A 20 9.06 -1.06 -1.69
C PHE A 20 8.49 -0.82 -0.30
N LEU A 21 7.36 -0.13 -0.20
CA LEU A 21 6.70 0.16 1.08
C LEU A 21 6.25 -1.12 1.77
N THR A 22 5.68 -2.09 1.05
CA THR A 22 5.31 -3.39 1.62
C THR A 22 6.52 -4.08 2.25
N GLN A 23 7.66 -4.07 1.56
CA GLN A 23 8.90 -4.67 2.05
C GLN A 23 9.50 -3.89 3.23
N ALA A 24 9.46 -2.56 3.20
CA ALA A 24 9.93 -1.69 4.30
C ALA A 24 9.16 -1.93 5.60
N MET A 25 7.86 -2.26 5.52
CA MET A 25 7.05 -2.67 6.66
C MET A 25 7.35 -4.10 7.16
N GLY A 26 8.27 -4.84 6.51
CA GLY A 26 8.49 -6.27 6.76
C GLY A 26 7.41 -7.18 6.17
N GLY A 27 6.53 -6.65 5.31
CA GLY A 27 5.50 -7.40 4.63
C GLY A 27 6.01 -8.20 3.43
N CYS A 28 5.20 -9.15 2.97
CA CYS A 28 5.50 -9.89 1.75
C CYS A 28 4.76 -9.28 0.57
N TRP A 29 5.51 -8.79 -0.42
CA TRP A 29 4.95 -8.46 -1.72
C TRP A 29 4.55 -9.75 -2.46
N HIS A 30 3.36 -9.75 -3.04
CA HIS A 30 2.81 -10.91 -3.73
C HIS A 30 2.68 -10.61 -5.23
N ASP A 31 3.61 -11.12 -6.03
CA ASP A 31 3.55 -10.98 -7.48
C ASP A 31 2.38 -11.79 -8.06
N ARG A 32 1.57 -11.15 -8.89
CA ARG A 32 0.52 -11.80 -9.68
C ARG A 32 1.20 -12.62 -10.78
N GLY A 33 1.65 -13.83 -10.44
CA GLY A 33 2.32 -14.72 -11.39
C GLY A 33 3.22 -15.77 -10.73
N SER A 34 3.55 -15.63 -9.45
CA SER A 34 4.33 -16.64 -8.75
C SER A 34 3.45 -17.79 -8.26
N GLY A 35 3.19 -18.77 -9.11
CA GLY A 35 2.61 -20.06 -8.74
C GLY A 35 1.24 -20.36 -9.36
N ASN A 36 0.84 -21.63 -9.30
CA ASN A 36 -0.44 -22.09 -9.81
C ASN A 36 -1.59 -21.43 -9.03
N PRO A 37 -2.62 -20.90 -9.71
CA PRO A 37 -3.78 -20.35 -9.01
C PRO A 37 -4.47 -21.46 -8.21
N VAL A 38 -4.91 -21.10 -7.01
CA VAL A 38 -5.70 -21.94 -6.12
C VAL A 38 -7.13 -21.40 -6.10
N THR A 39 -8.09 -22.29 -6.29
CA THR A 39 -9.52 -21.96 -6.18
C THR A 39 -10.02 -22.44 -4.82
N MET A 40 -10.51 -21.52 -4.00
CA MET A 40 -11.25 -21.84 -2.78
C MET A 40 -12.68 -21.34 -2.91
N PHE A 41 -13.64 -22.26 -3.01
CA PHE A 41 -15.04 -21.95 -3.29
C PHE A 41 -15.22 -21.11 -4.57
N THR A 42 -15.73 -19.88 -4.44
CA THR A 42 -15.95 -18.92 -5.53
C THR A 42 -14.78 -17.95 -5.74
N LEU A 43 -13.73 -18.03 -4.93
CA LEU A 43 -12.58 -17.13 -4.97
C LEU A 43 -11.40 -17.83 -5.65
N GLN A 44 -10.87 -17.18 -6.69
CA GLN A 44 -9.61 -17.56 -7.34
C GLN A 44 -8.49 -16.64 -6.84
N GLY A 45 -7.36 -17.23 -6.47
CA GLY A 45 -6.19 -16.50 -6.00
C GLY A 45 -4.93 -17.36 -6.03
N HIS A 46 -3.93 -17.00 -5.24
CA HIS A 46 -2.66 -17.70 -5.12
C HIS A 46 -2.27 -17.82 -3.65
N ILE A 47 -1.41 -18.78 -3.32
CA ILE A 47 -0.80 -18.90 -2.00
C ILE A 47 0.64 -18.43 -2.10
N CYS A 48 1.02 -17.45 -1.29
CA CYS A 48 2.40 -16.99 -1.24
C CYS A 48 3.31 -18.10 -0.68
N SER A 49 4.35 -18.47 -1.42
CA SER A 49 5.32 -19.48 -0.97
C SER A 49 6.19 -19.03 0.20
N LYS A 50 6.31 -17.72 0.44
CA LYS A 50 7.11 -17.15 1.53
C LYS A 50 6.35 -17.09 2.86
N CYS A 51 5.10 -16.65 2.85
CA CYS A 51 4.31 -16.44 4.06
C CYS A 51 3.11 -17.39 4.23
N GLY A 52 2.78 -18.19 3.22
CA GLY A 52 1.67 -19.14 3.25
C GLY A 52 0.27 -18.52 3.15
N LEU A 53 0.16 -17.20 2.96
CA LEU A 53 -1.11 -16.50 2.90
C LEU A 53 -1.76 -16.60 1.51
N PHE A 54 -3.08 -16.76 1.50
CA PHE A 54 -3.90 -16.65 0.29
C PHE A 54 -4.07 -15.18 -0.09
N PHE A 55 -3.87 -14.85 -1.37
CA PHE A 55 -4.09 -13.52 -1.91
C PHE A 55 -4.77 -13.60 -3.28
N SER A 56 -5.68 -12.66 -3.55
CA SER A 56 -6.34 -12.50 -4.85
C SER A 56 -5.98 -11.19 -5.54
N THR A 57 -5.40 -10.25 -4.81
CA THR A 57 -4.92 -8.95 -5.29
C THR A 57 -3.58 -8.62 -4.62
N ALA A 58 -2.76 -7.80 -5.29
CA ALA A 58 -1.55 -7.25 -4.70
C ALA A 58 -1.94 -6.11 -3.74
N THR A 59 -1.09 -5.83 -2.76
CA THR A 59 -1.28 -4.71 -1.83
C THR A 59 -1.33 -3.40 -2.62
N ASP A 60 -2.39 -2.63 -2.38
CA ASP A 60 -2.62 -1.35 -3.06
C ASP A 60 -3.06 -0.30 -2.04
N TYR A 61 -2.14 0.61 -1.71
CA TYR A 61 -2.38 1.69 -0.76
C TYR A 61 -3.34 2.78 -1.28
N SER A 62 -3.94 2.60 -2.46
CA SER A 62 -5.07 3.40 -2.93
C SER A 62 -6.37 3.07 -2.18
N THR A 63 -6.49 1.86 -1.63
CA THR A 63 -7.66 1.41 -0.86
C THR A 63 -7.57 1.85 0.61
N PRO A 64 -8.69 2.15 1.29
CA PRO A 64 -8.68 2.50 2.70
C PRO A 64 -8.05 1.41 3.59
N GLU A 65 -8.34 0.14 3.31
CA GLU A 65 -7.92 -0.99 4.14
C GLU A 65 -6.39 -1.16 4.14
N ASP A 66 -5.76 -1.20 2.97
CA ASP A 66 -4.30 -1.34 2.88
C ASP A 66 -3.61 -0.05 3.32
N PHE A 67 -4.18 1.11 3.00
CA PHE A 67 -3.62 2.40 3.42
C PHE A 67 -3.56 2.56 4.93
N LEU A 68 -4.59 2.14 5.67
CA LEU A 68 -4.61 2.25 7.14
C LEU A 68 -3.43 1.49 7.77
N ARG A 69 -3.06 0.33 7.20
CA ARG A 69 -1.88 -0.43 7.64
C ARG A 69 -0.60 0.36 7.44
N LEU A 70 -0.42 0.96 6.26
CA LEU A 70 0.74 1.81 5.96
C LEU A 70 0.81 3.04 6.89
N TYR A 71 -0.33 3.70 7.10
CA TYR A 71 -0.40 4.89 7.93
C TYR A 71 -0.07 4.59 9.40
N GLU A 72 -0.65 3.53 9.99
CA GLU A 72 -0.34 3.16 11.37
C GLU A 72 1.10 2.66 11.54
N TRP A 73 1.66 1.96 10.55
CA TRP A 73 3.09 1.64 10.56
C TRP A 73 3.95 2.91 10.60
N ALA A 74 3.74 3.83 9.65
CA ALA A 74 4.52 5.07 9.57
C ALA A 74 4.35 5.96 10.82
N LYS A 75 3.15 5.99 11.41
CA LYS A 75 2.84 6.73 12.63
C LYS A 75 3.50 6.15 13.89
N ASN A 76 3.92 4.88 13.89
CA ASN A 76 4.63 4.29 15.02
C ASN A 76 6.16 4.37 14.88
N ASP A 77 6.66 4.82 13.73
CA ASP A 77 8.09 5.05 13.51
C ASP A 77 8.50 6.46 14.00
N PRO A 78 9.45 6.57 14.96
CA PRO A 78 9.91 7.87 15.46
C PRO A 78 10.54 8.76 14.38
N GLY A 79 11.23 8.17 13.41
CA GLY A 79 11.88 8.87 12.30
C GLY A 79 10.90 9.41 11.26
N LEU A 80 9.62 9.02 11.30
CA LEU A 80 8.60 9.46 10.35
C LEU A 80 7.57 10.44 10.93
N GLN A 81 7.63 10.73 12.23
CA GLN A 81 6.65 11.60 12.92
C GLN A 81 6.46 12.96 12.24
N ALA A 82 7.57 13.60 11.86
CA ALA A 82 7.52 14.91 11.20
C ALA A 82 6.81 14.85 9.85
N PHE A 83 7.02 13.78 9.08
CA PHE A 83 6.33 13.55 7.82
C PHE A 83 4.84 13.29 8.05
N VAL A 84 4.51 12.36 8.94
CA VAL A 84 3.12 11.98 9.25
C VAL A 84 2.30 13.19 9.73
N ALA A 85 2.90 14.07 10.53
CA ALA A 85 2.25 15.27 11.05
C ALA A 85 1.81 16.28 9.98
N THR A 86 2.36 16.21 8.75
CA THR A 86 1.93 17.08 7.64
C THR A 86 0.56 16.68 7.07
N PHE A 87 0.04 15.51 7.43
CA PHE A 87 -1.23 14.98 6.96
C PHE A 87 -2.28 14.92 8.07
N ARG A 88 -3.55 15.09 7.70
CA ARG A 88 -4.69 14.94 8.62
C ARG A 88 -5.36 13.60 8.37
N ALA A 89 -5.39 12.73 9.36
CA ALA A 89 -5.95 11.37 9.25
C ALA A 89 -7.37 11.34 8.64
N ARG A 90 -8.22 12.31 9.01
CA ARG A 90 -9.60 12.42 8.49
C ARG A 90 -9.68 12.63 6.98
N ASP A 91 -8.64 13.18 6.36
CA ASP A 91 -8.63 13.47 4.93
C ASP A 91 -8.48 12.18 4.10
N PHE A 92 -7.90 11.12 4.69
CA PHE A 92 -7.74 9.82 4.04
C PHE A 92 -9.03 9.03 3.92
N MET A 93 -9.98 9.21 4.83
CA MET A 93 -11.26 8.45 4.83
C MET A 93 -12.35 9.14 4.00
N ASN A 94 -12.08 10.32 3.44
CA ASN A 94 -13.05 11.05 2.64
C ASN A 94 -13.23 10.40 1.26
N GLU A 95 -14.46 10.11 0.83
CA GLU A 95 -14.70 9.45 -0.47
C GLU A 95 -14.19 10.26 -1.68
N LYS A 96 -14.23 11.60 -1.60
CA LYS A 96 -13.85 12.47 -2.74
C LYS A 96 -12.37 12.83 -2.75
N ARG A 97 -11.78 13.06 -1.58
CA ARG A 97 -10.39 13.55 -1.43
C ARG A 97 -9.42 12.48 -0.93
N GLY A 98 -9.94 11.41 -0.35
CA GLY A 98 -9.18 10.31 0.24
C GLY A 98 -8.25 9.64 -0.75
N PRO A 99 -8.69 9.23 -1.95
CA PRO A 99 -7.82 8.58 -2.94
C PRO A 99 -6.55 9.39 -3.22
N GLU A 100 -6.71 10.67 -3.55
CA GLU A 100 -5.58 11.57 -3.81
C GLU A 100 -4.70 11.78 -2.58
N LYS A 101 -5.29 11.91 -1.39
CA LYS A 101 -4.54 12.09 -0.15
C LYS A 101 -3.73 10.85 0.24
N ARG A 102 -4.29 9.65 0.03
CA ARG A 102 -3.60 8.37 0.24
C ARG A 102 -2.42 8.22 -0.72
N LYS A 103 -2.62 8.58 -1.99
CA LYS A 103 -1.56 8.61 -3.00
C LYS A 103 -0.43 9.55 -2.62
N GLN A 104 -0.74 10.82 -2.30
CA GLN A 104 0.25 11.81 -1.86
C GLN A 104 1.07 11.33 -0.65
N PHE A 105 0.41 10.67 0.30
CA PHE A 105 1.08 10.10 1.46
C PHE A 105 2.02 8.95 1.07
N ALA A 106 1.54 7.98 0.28
CA ALA A 106 2.35 6.84 -0.16
C ALA A 106 3.57 7.29 -0.99
N ASP A 107 3.36 8.20 -1.95
CA ASP A 107 4.44 8.72 -2.81
C ASP A 107 5.48 9.50 -1.99
N GLY A 108 5.03 10.34 -1.07
CA GLY A 108 5.91 11.10 -0.18
C GLY A 108 6.73 10.19 0.74
N LEU A 109 6.09 9.15 1.28
CA LEU A 109 6.76 8.19 2.16
C LEU A 109 7.80 7.36 1.42
N TYR A 110 7.48 6.89 0.22
CA TYR A 110 8.43 6.20 -0.65
C TYR A 110 9.64 7.08 -0.97
N THR A 111 9.40 8.33 -1.41
CA THR A 111 10.47 9.29 -1.73
C THR A 111 11.41 9.51 -0.53
N LEU A 112 10.84 9.69 0.66
CA LEU A 112 11.60 9.92 1.89
C LEU A 112 12.48 8.72 2.26
N LEU A 113 11.91 7.51 2.22
CA LEU A 113 12.61 6.29 2.61
C LEU A 113 13.66 5.87 1.58
N SER A 114 13.36 6.01 0.29
CA SER A 114 14.33 5.72 -0.78
C SER A 114 15.51 6.69 -0.77
N ALA A 115 15.32 7.94 -0.32
CA ALA A 115 16.42 8.88 -0.11
C ALA A 115 17.34 8.43 1.04
N ARG A 116 16.76 8.02 2.18
CA ARG A 116 17.53 7.52 3.35
C ARG A 116 18.40 6.31 3.02
N GLY A 117 17.86 5.34 2.28
CA GLY A 117 18.62 4.15 1.89
C GLY A 117 19.84 4.45 1.01
N LYS A 118 19.78 5.52 0.20
CA LYS A 118 20.92 5.97 -0.63
C LYS A 118 22.01 6.67 0.18
N ASP A 119 21.64 7.31 1.29
CA ASP A 119 22.60 7.97 2.17
C ASP A 119 23.38 6.93 3.01
N GLU A 120 22.76 5.79 3.34
CA GLU A 120 23.40 4.70 4.10
C GLU A 120 24.34 3.81 3.26
N GLU A 121 24.09 3.65 1.95
CA GLU A 121 25.00 2.92 1.03
C GLU A 121 26.27 3.69 0.66
N ASN A 122 26.32 5.00 0.92
CA ASN A 122 27.45 5.88 0.58
C ASN A 122 28.35 6.21 1.79
N VAL A 123 28.20 5.49 2.91
CA VAL A 123 29.01 5.62 4.13
C VAL A 123 29.94 4.43 4.32
#